data_AF-A0A954R7B8-F1
#
_entry.id   AF-A0A954R7B8-F1
#
_cell.length_a   1.000
_cell.length_b   1.000
_cell.length_c   1.000
_cell.angle_alpha   90.00
_cell.angle_beta   90.00
_cell.angle_gamma   90.00
#
_symmetry.space_group_name_H-M   'P 1'
#
loop_
_entity.id
_entity.type
_entity.pdbx_description
1 polymer ?
#
loop_
_entity_poly.entity_id
_entity_poly.type
_entity_poly.pdbx_seq_one_letter_code
_entity_poly.pdbx_strand_id
1 'polypeptide(L)' 'MNADPLLAEPPIRLPLGPRGSLLPTLQLIRDPRAALEGWVRQYGDPFLLKALNGPVVITGREDLIRVIHGQ' A
#
# COMPACT_ATOMS: atom_id res chain seq x y z
N MET A 1 -21.34 28.38 -4.27
CA MET A 1 -20.06 28.28 -3.56
C MET A 1 -19.18 27.35 -4.40
N ASN A 2 -18.37 27.92 -5.28
CA ASN A 2 -17.53 27.13 -6.18
C ASN A 2 -16.22 26.83 -5.43
N ALA A 3 -15.94 25.55 -5.16
CA ALA A 3 -14.62 25.15 -4.68
C ALA A 3 -13.60 25.37 -5.81
N ASP A 4 -12.53 26.09 -5.52
CA ASP A 4 -11.45 26.34 -6.46
C ASP A 4 -10.73 25.02 -6.79
N PRO A 5 -10.73 24.55 -8.06
CA PRO A 5 -10.09 23.30 -8.46
C PRO A 5 -8.55 23.33 -8.29
N LEU A 6 -7.95 24.50 -8.02
CA LEU A 6 -6.52 24.64 -7.73
C LEU A 6 -6.15 24.38 -6.25
N LEU A 7 -7.15 24.18 -5.37
CA LEU A 7 -6.96 23.79 -3.95
C LEU A 7 -7.12 22.28 -3.71
N ALA A 8 -7.41 21.49 -4.74
CA ALA A 8 -7.42 20.06 -4.62
C ALA A 8 -5.98 19.55 -4.54
N GLU A 9 -5.56 19.06 -3.36
CA GLU A 9 -4.26 18.40 -3.26
C GLU A 9 -4.17 17.29 -4.34
N PRO A 10 -3.04 17.19 -5.06
CA PRO A 10 -2.89 16.17 -6.07
C PRO A 10 -3.17 14.80 -5.43
N PRO A 11 -3.91 13.91 -6.11
CA PRO A 11 -4.29 12.63 -5.53
C PRO A 11 -3.03 11.90 -5.08
N ILE A 12 -2.96 11.55 -3.79
CA ILE A 12 -1.83 10.82 -3.23
C ILE A 12 -1.68 9.51 -4.01
N ARG A 13 -0.64 9.43 -4.84
CA ARG A 13 -0.30 8.22 -5.57
C ARG A 13 0.65 7.40 -4.73
N LEU A 14 0.13 6.35 -4.11
CA LEU A 14 0.96 5.37 -3.42
C LEU A 14 1.86 4.63 -4.42
N PRO A 15 3.10 4.30 -4.03
CA PRO A 15 3.94 3.39 -4.80
C PRO A 15 3.17 2.11 -5.15
N LEU A 16 3.26 1.71 -6.42
CA LEU A 16 2.64 0.48 -6.89
C LEU A 16 3.44 -0.71 -6.36
N GLY A 17 2.75 -1.66 -5.72
CA GLY A 17 3.34 -2.92 -5.31
C GLY A 17 3.35 -3.98 -6.42
N PRO A 18 3.44 -5.27 -6.04
CA PRO A 18 3.38 -6.40 -6.95
C PRO A 18 2.18 -6.34 -7.90
N ARG A 19 2.41 -6.74 -9.16
CA ARG A 19 1.34 -6.79 -10.18
C ARG A 19 0.54 -8.09 -10.09
N GLY A 20 -0.75 -7.98 -10.43
CA GLY A 20 -1.70 -9.09 -10.33
C GLY A 20 -2.14 -9.36 -8.89
N SER A 21 -3.14 -10.23 -8.72
CA SER A 21 -3.68 -10.57 -7.40
C SER A 21 -3.31 -11.98 -6.94
N LEU A 22 -3.30 -12.95 -7.86
CA LEU A 22 -3.07 -14.36 -7.53
C LEU A 22 -1.64 -14.65 -7.06
N LEU A 23 -0.63 -14.26 -7.85
CA LEU A 23 0.77 -14.56 -7.53
C LEU A 23 1.24 -13.88 -6.23
N PRO A 24 0.96 -12.58 -5.98
CA PRO A 24 1.33 -11.96 -4.71
C PRO A 24 0.59 -12.59 -3.52
N THR A 25 -0.68 -12.95 -3.69
CA THR A 25 -1.44 -13.64 -2.64
C THR A 25 -0.83 -15.00 -2.32
N LEU A 26 -0.42 -15.78 -3.34
CA LEU A 26 0.24 -17.07 -3.13
C LEU A 26 1.61 -16.92 -2.43
N GLN A 27 2.40 -15.91 -2.80
CA GLN A 27 3.65 -15.59 -2.12
C GLN A 27 3.42 -15.27 -0.65
N LEU A 28 2.40 -14.46 -0.35
CA LEU A 28 2.03 -14.08 1.01
C LEU A 28 1.55 -15.28 1.84
N ILE A 29 0.78 -16.21 1.25
CA ILE A 29 0.32 -17.44 1.91
C ILE A 29 1.50 -18.37 2.20
N ARG A 30 2.45 -18.48 1.27
CA ARG A 30 3.58 -19.41 1.37
C ARG A 30 4.63 -18.96 2.38
N ASP A 31 5.04 -17.69 2.33
CA ASP A 31 6.00 -17.09 3.25
C ASP A 31 5.72 -15.58 3.37
N PRO A 32 4.89 -15.18 4.34
CA PRO A 32 4.47 -13.78 4.45
C PRO A 32 5.62 -12.85 4.78
N ARG A 33 6.59 -13.29 5.61
CA ARG A 33 7.73 -12.46 6.01
C ARG A 33 8.62 -12.21 4.80
N ALA A 34 9.03 -13.25 4.09
CA ALA A 34 9.92 -13.10 2.93
C ALA A 34 9.25 -12.28 1.82
N ALA A 35 7.95 -12.49 1.58
CA ALA A 35 7.18 -11.72 0.61
C ALA A 35 7.18 -10.21 0.96
N LEU A 36 6.81 -9.87 2.20
CA LEU A 36 6.74 -8.47 2.64
C LEU A 36 8.13 -7.80 2.64
N GLU A 37 9.16 -8.45 3.19
CA GLU A 37 10.53 -7.91 3.16
C GLU A 37 11.03 -7.68 1.72
N GLY A 38 10.74 -8.63 0.81
CA GLY A 38 11.10 -8.51 -0.60
C GLY A 38 10.38 -7.35 -1.29
N TRP A 39 9.09 -7.17 -1.02
CA TRP A 39 8.29 -6.10 -1.60
C TRP A 39 8.67 -4.72 -1.06
N VAL A 40 8.98 -4.61 0.23
CA VAL A 40 9.51 -3.36 0.81
C VAL A 40 10.83 -2.98 0.14
N ARG A 41 11.75 -3.93 -0.04
CA ARG A 41 13.02 -3.68 -0.75
C ARG A 41 12.83 -3.26 -2.20
N GLN A 42 11.80 -3.77 -2.87
CA GLN A 42 11.57 -3.53 -4.30
C GLN A 42 10.71 -2.30 -4.59
N TYR A 43 9.67 -2.05 -3.80
CA TYR A 43 8.64 -1.04 -4.06
C TYR A 43 8.62 0.09 -3.04
N GLY A 44 9.34 -0.06 -1.93
CA GLY A 44 9.37 0.91 -0.83
C GLY A 44 8.24 0.71 0.19
N ASP A 45 8.14 1.65 1.13
CA ASP A 45 7.15 1.68 2.20
C ASP A 45 6.57 3.11 2.33
N PRO A 46 5.26 3.34 2.14
CA PRO A 46 4.19 2.36 1.91
C PRO A 46 4.08 1.90 0.46
N PHE A 47 3.36 0.79 0.22
CA PHE A 47 3.00 0.34 -1.13
C PHE A 47 1.56 -0.19 -1.21
N LEU A 48 1.01 -0.21 -2.43
CA LEU A 48 -0.33 -0.73 -2.71
C LEU A 48 -0.28 -2.16 -3.25
N LEU A 49 -0.91 -3.09 -2.53
CA LEU A 49 -1.13 -4.48 -2.94
C LEU A 49 -2.53 -4.65 -3.55
N LYS A 50 -2.62 -5.30 -4.72
CA LYS A 50 -3.89 -5.70 -5.33
C LYS A 50 -4.30 -7.08 -4.81
N ALA A 51 -4.79 -7.17 -3.58
CA ALA A 51 -5.20 -8.44 -2.97
C ALA A 51 -6.52 -8.95 -3.57
N LEU A 52 -6.87 -10.21 -3.27
CA LEU A 52 -8.13 -10.82 -3.72
C LEU A 52 -9.37 -10.10 -3.18
N ASN A 53 -9.27 -9.51 -1.98
CA ASN A 53 -10.33 -8.73 -1.34
C ASN A 53 -10.31 -7.25 -1.75
N GLY A 54 -9.52 -6.86 -2.75
CA GLY A 54 -9.40 -5.50 -3.23
C GLY A 54 -8.05 -4.86 -2.92
N PRO A 55 -7.90 -3.55 -3.19
CA PRO A 55 -6.65 -2.82 -2.92
C PRO A 55 -6.38 -2.70 -1.42
N VAL A 56 -5.17 -3.05 -1.00
CA VAL A 56 -4.70 -2.99 0.38
C VAL A 56 -3.43 -2.17 0.44
N VAL A 57 -3.38 -1.17 1.32
CA VAL A 57 -2.16 -0.41 1.60
C VAL A 57 -1.36 -1.19 2.64
N ILE A 58 -0.07 -1.39 2.39
CA ILE A 58 0.86 -2.02 3.32
C ILE A 58 1.90 -0.98 3.74
N THR A 59 2.12 -0.90 5.06
CA THR A 59 3.14 -0.06 5.67
C THR A 59 3.70 -0.74 6.93
N GLY A 60 5.00 -0.59 7.16
CA GLY A 60 5.66 -0.91 8.42
C GLY A 60 6.05 0.34 9.22
N ARG A 61 5.78 1.54 8.69
CA ARG A 61 6.20 2.80 9.31
C ARG A 61 5.31 3.18 10.49
N GLU A 62 5.95 3.46 11.62
CA GLU A 62 5.28 3.78 12.88
C GLU A 62 4.38 5.03 12.77
N ASP A 63 4.83 6.08 12.07
CA ASP A 63 4.08 7.32 11.88
C ASP A 63 2.75 7.08 11.15
N LEU A 64 2.75 6.25 10.11
CA LEU A 64 1.56 5.89 9.34
C LEU A 64 0.63 4.92 10.10
N ILE A 65 1.20 4.00 10.87
CA ILE A 65 0.42 3.06 11.70
C ILE A 65 -0.39 3.82 12.74
N ARG A 66 0.19 4.84 13.40
CA ARG A 66 -0.52 5.69 14.37
C ARG A 66 -1.74 6.36 13.73
N VAL A 67 -1.61 6.88 12.52
CA VAL A 67 -2.72 7.49 11.75
C VAL A 67 -3.83 6.47 11.46
N ILE A 68 -3.49 5.24 11.05
CA ILE A 68 -4.48 4.16 10.78
C ILE A 68 -5.25 3.78 12.05
N HIS A 69 -4.58 3.79 13.20
CA HIS A 69 -5.19 3.52 14.50
C HIS A 69 -5.90 4.73 15.13
N GLY A 70 -5.87 5.90 14.48
CA GLY A 70 -6.48 7.12 14.99
C GLY A 70 -5.81 7.68 16.24
N GLN A 71 -4.51 7.43 16.41
CA GLN A 71 -3.67 7.95 17.49
C GLN A 71 -2.93 9.22 17.10
#